data_AF-A0A2G9TJ38-F1
#
_entry.id   AF-A0A2G9TJ38-F1
#
_cell.length_a   1.000
_cell.length_b   1.000
_cell.length_c   1.000
_cell.angle_alpha   90.00
_cell.angle_beta   90.00
_cell.angle_gamma   90.00
#
_symmetry.space_group_name_H-M   'P 1'
#
loop_
_entity.id
_entity.type
_entity.pdbx_description
1 polymer ?
#
loop_
_entity_poly.entity_id
_entity_poly.type
_entity_poly.pdbx_seq_one_letter_code
_entity_poly.pdbx_strand_id
1 'polypeptide(L)' 'MSTDVAAAGPSTVPKVVRQPRVHPPYSQMVQQAIAELKDRSGSSKAAILRYLVQNYQLGDNVSK' A
#
# COMPACT_ATOMS: atom_id res chain seq x y z
N MET A 1 6.66 47.05 -26.59
CA MET A 1 6.46 47.11 -25.13
C MET A 1 4.99 46.81 -24.85
N SER A 2 4.68 45.59 -24.42
CA SER A 2 3.63 45.27 -23.43
C SER A 2 3.45 43.75 -23.35
N THR A 3 3.68 43.27 -22.15
CA THR A 3 3.55 41.91 -21.62
C THR A 3 2.09 41.51 -21.45
N ASP A 4 1.77 40.21 -21.51
CA ASP A 4 1.01 39.61 -20.41
C ASP A 4 1.25 38.11 -20.27
N VAL A 5 1.24 37.67 -19.02
CA VAL A 5 1.62 36.37 -18.46
C VAL A 5 0.35 35.57 -18.21
N ALA A 6 0.35 34.27 -18.51
CA ALA A 6 -0.64 33.36 -17.91
C ALA A 6 0.01 32.01 -17.57
N ALA A 7 0.52 31.95 -16.35
CA ALA A 7 1.12 30.79 -15.72
C ALA A 7 0.10 29.66 -15.51
N ALA A 8 0.53 28.44 -15.81
CA ALA A 8 -0.17 27.20 -15.47
C ALA A 8 -0.18 27.01 -13.94
N GLY A 9 -1.37 27.02 -13.34
CA GLY A 9 -1.57 26.72 -11.93
C GLY A 9 -1.45 25.20 -11.63
N PRO A 10 -0.93 24.81 -10.46
CA PRO A 10 -0.86 23.40 -10.05
C PRO A 10 -2.24 22.88 -9.64
N SER A 11 -2.75 21.88 -10.36
CA SER A 11 -3.99 21.17 -10.03
C SER A 11 -3.83 20.38 -8.73
N THR A 12 -4.29 20.95 -7.62
CA THR A 12 -4.37 20.27 -6.31
C THR A 12 -5.51 19.25 -6.35
N VAL A 13 -5.17 18.00 -6.65
CA VAL A 13 -6.09 16.87 -6.49
C VAL A 13 -6.37 16.67 -4.99
N PRO A 14 -7.63 16.76 -4.53
CA PRO A 14 -7.94 16.63 -3.11
C PRO A 14 -7.61 15.22 -2.64
N LYS A 15 -6.65 15.12 -1.73
CA LYS A 15 -6.24 13.87 -1.08
C LYS A 15 -7.37 13.46 -0.13
N VAL A 16 -8.29 12.64 -0.63
CA VAL A 16 -9.35 12.02 0.18
C VAL A 16 -8.67 11.33 1.36
N VAL A 17 -8.85 11.90 2.55
CA VAL A 17 -8.37 11.33 3.81
C VAL A 17 -9.24 10.11 4.08
N ARG A 18 -8.82 8.98 3.54
CA ARG A 18 -9.45 7.69 3.78
C ARG A 18 -9.24 7.36 5.25
N GLN A 19 -10.31 6.91 5.91
CA GLN A 19 -10.27 6.41 7.28
C GLN A 19 -9.03 5.54 7.49
N PRO A 20 -8.40 5.58 8.68
CA PRO A 20 -7.27 4.72 8.97
C PRO A 20 -7.70 3.28 8.74
N ARG A 21 -7.22 2.70 7.64
CA ARG A 21 -7.42 1.28 7.36
C ARG A 21 -6.72 0.55 8.51
N VAL A 22 -7.42 -0.44 9.06
CA VAL A 22 -6.92 -1.28 10.17
C VAL A 22 -5.60 -1.97 9.79
N HIS A 23 -5.34 -2.11 8.49
CA HIS A 23 -4.10 -2.64 7.94
C HIS A 23 -3.48 -1.66 6.92
N PRO A 24 -2.14 -1.67 6.77
CA PRO A 24 -1.47 -0.88 5.74
C PRO A 24 -1.83 -1.38 4.32
N PRO A 25 -1.41 -0.66 3.27
CA PRO A 25 -1.56 -1.12 1.90
C PRO A 25 -0.96 -2.53 1.70
N TYR A 26 -1.60 -3.36 0.88
CA TYR A 26 -1.12 -4.72 0.60
C TYR A 26 0.34 -4.75 0.10
N SER A 27 0.76 -3.76 -0.68
CA SER A 27 2.15 -3.65 -1.13
C SER A 27 3.14 -3.56 0.04
N GLN A 28 2.82 -2.79 1.08
CA GLN A 28 3.68 -2.65 2.26
C GLN A 28 3.62 -3.89 3.14
N MET A 29 2.43 -4.47 3.30
CA MET A 29 2.21 -5.72 4.03
C MET A 29 3.03 -6.88 3.43
N VAL A 30 3.07 -7.00 2.10
CA VAL A 30 3.86 -8.03 1.40
C VAL A 30 5.36 -7.77 1.54
N GLN A 31 5.80 -6.51 1.47
CA GLN A 31 7.20 -6.16 1.70
C GLN A 31 7.66 -6.50 3.13
N GLN A 32 6.84 -6.18 4.13
CA GLN A 32 7.05 -6.58 5.53
C GLN A 32 7.14 -8.10 5.67
N ALA A 33 6.20 -8.83 5.08
CA ALA A 33 6.19 -10.30 5.11
C ALA A 33 7.50 -10.89 4.56
N ILE A 34 7.96 -10.41 3.41
CA ILE A 34 9.21 -10.90 2.77
C ILE A 34 10.43 -10.55 3.62
N ALA A 35 10.45 -9.35 4.22
CA ALA A 35 11.55 -8.90 5.08
C ALA A 35 11.64 -9.68 6.39
N GLU A 36 10.51 -10.16 6.93
CA GLU A 36 10.46 -10.96 8.16
C GLU A 36 10.70 -12.45 7.93
N LEU A 37 10.07 -13.05 6.91
CA LEU A 37 10.16 -14.49 6.65
C LEU A 37 11.56 -14.92 6.16
N LYS A 38 12.33 -14.03 5.51
CA LYS A 38 13.74 -14.23 5.11
C LYS A 38 14.08 -15.60 4.49
N ASP A 39 13.15 -16.13 3.69
CA ASP A 39 13.35 -17.39 2.99
C ASP A 39 14.40 -17.25 1.88
N ARG A 40 15.31 -18.24 1.77
CA ARG A 40 16.43 -18.21 0.79
C ARG A 40 15.96 -18.14 -0.67
N SER A 41 14.77 -18.67 -0.97
CA SER A 41 14.13 -18.65 -2.30
C SER A 41 13.06 -17.57 -2.43
N GLY A 42 12.95 -16.65 -1.46
CA GLY A 42 11.80 -15.78 -1.30
C GLY A 42 10.60 -16.51 -0.71
N SER A 43 9.66 -15.74 -0.18
CA SER A 43 8.48 -16.27 0.51
C SER A 43 7.37 -16.61 -0.48
N SER A 44 6.84 -17.82 -0.37
CA SER A 44 5.74 -18.28 -1.21
C SER A 44 4.46 -17.48 -0.95
N LYS A 45 3.51 -17.48 -1.91
CA LYS A 45 2.18 -16.87 -1.72
C LYS A 45 1.50 -17.40 -0.45
N ALA A 46 1.59 -18.69 -0.17
CA ALA A 46 1.00 -19.30 1.02
C ALA A 46 1.66 -18.77 2.31
N ALA A 47 3.00 -18.68 2.34
CA ALA A 47 3.73 -18.15 3.49
C ALA A 47 3.40 -16.68 3.76
N ILE A 48 3.38 -15.84 2.71
CA ILE A 48 2.98 -14.44 2.81
C ILE A 48 1.56 -14.33 3.35
N LEU A 49 0.61 -15.11 2.81
CA LEU A 49 -0.78 -15.09 3.30
C LEU A 49 -0.88 -15.50 4.77
N ARG A 50 -0.09 -16.48 5.23
CA ARG A 50 -0.10 -16.89 6.66
C ARG A 50 0.42 -15.79 7.54
N TYR A 51 1.52 -15.18 7.16
CA TYR A 51 2.06 -14.01 7.86
C TYR A 51 1.05 -12.87 7.92
N LEU A 52 0.41 -12.56 6.80
CA LEU A 52 -0.54 -11.47 6.71
C LEU A 52 -1.79 -11.67 7.58
N VAL A 53 -2.33 -12.89 7.63
CA VAL A 53 -3.49 -13.24 8.48
C VAL A 53 -3.13 -13.19 9.97
N GLN A 54 -1.90 -13.58 10.32
CA GLN A 54 -1.45 -13.60 11.71
C GLN A 54 -1.13 -12.20 12.24
N ASN A 55 -0.63 -11.30 11.38
CA ASN A 55 -0.16 -9.97 11.79
C ASN A 55 -1.15 -8.84 11.51
N TYR A 56 -2.13 -9.03 10.62
CA TYR A 56 -3.08 -7.99 10.24
C TYR A 56 -4.53 -8.51 10.23
N GLN A 57 -5.47 -7.64 10.59
CA GLN A 57 -6.91 -7.93 10.54
C GLN A 57 -7.43 -7.72 9.12
N LEU A 58 -7.37 -8.76 8.29
CA LEU A 58 -7.72 -8.73 6.87
C LEU A 58 -9.17 -9.16 6.55
N GLY A 59 -9.89 -9.67 7.55
CA GLY A 59 -11.25 -10.20 7.38
C GLY A 59 -11.35 -11.23 6.26
N ASP A 60 -12.44 -11.19 5.51
CA ASP A 60 -12.74 -12.18 4.45
C ASP A 60 -11.96 -11.97 3.14
N ASN A 61 -11.06 -10.97 3.07
CA ASN A 61 -10.32 -10.63 1.85
C ASN A 61 -9.15 -11.60 1.53
N VAL A 62 -9.00 -12.67 2.31
CA VAL A 62 -7.85 -13.59 2.27
C VAL A 62 -8.09 -14.78 1.34
N SER A 63 -9.35 -15.15 1.11
CA SER A 63 -9.71 -16.38 0.42
C SER A 63 -10.87 -16.14 -0.54
N LYS A 64 -10.58 -15.55 -1.71
CA LYS A 64 -11.49 -15.58 -2.86
C LYS A 64 -10.79 -16.20 -4.06
#